data_AF-A0A9P7FM70-F1
#
_entry.id   AF-A0A9P7FM70-F1
#
_cell.length_a   1.000
_cell.length_b   1.000
_cell.length_c   1.000
_cell.angle_alpha   90.00
_cell.angle_beta   90.00
_cell.angle_gamma   90.00
#
_symmetry.space_group_name_H-M   'P 1'
#
loop_
_entity.id
_entity.type
_entity.pdbx_description
1 polymer ?
#
loop_
_entity_poly.entity_id
_entity_poly.type
_entity_poly.pdbx_seq_one_letter_code
_entity_poly.pdbx_strand_id
1 'polypeptide(L)'
;VERLALETNGWFFIAGQHPNASSNNSFLHYASPAMVEDAWAQTSTLINGFGGAVQGLLAFNKQQVQEQTVLMNEQYMEAKQQKEAAVVEALEKQKEHSARLLSMIEQLRDGTLSIENMPPTVNTPLE
;
A
#
# COMPACT_ATOMS: atom_id res chain seq x y z
N VAL A 1 -13.27 4.85 39.98
CA VAL A 1 -14.41 5.34 39.16
C VAL A 1 -15.69 5.38 39.99
N GLU A 2 -16.00 4.33 40.77
CA GLU A 2 -17.15 4.32 41.72
C GLU A 2 -17.19 5.52 42.67
N ARG A 3 -16.05 5.91 43.26
CA ARG A 3 -15.96 7.07 44.16
C ARG A 3 -16.31 8.40 43.48
N LEU A 4 -15.93 8.56 42.21
CA LEU A 4 -16.20 9.78 41.44
C LEU A 4 -17.70 9.89 41.10
N ALA A 5 -18.34 8.77 40.77
CA ALA A 5 -19.78 8.73 40.49
C ALA A 5 -20.64 9.05 41.73
N LEU A 6 -20.22 8.58 42.90
CA LEU A 6 -20.86 8.88 44.19
C LEU A 6 -20.68 10.34 44.63
N GLU A 7 -19.53 10.96 44.34
CA GLU A 7 -19.22 12.33 44.77
C GLU A 7 -19.84 13.43 43.89
N THR A 8 -20.17 13.14 42.63
CA THR A 8 -20.58 14.15 41.64
C THR A 8 -22.06 14.13 41.27
N ASN A 9 -22.82 13.12 41.74
CA ASN A 9 -24.25 12.96 41.44
C ASN A 9 -24.58 12.99 39.92
N GLY A 10 -23.58 12.67 39.09
CA GLY A 10 -23.66 12.79 37.64
C GLY A 10 -23.84 11.44 36.93
N TRP A 11 -24.23 11.51 35.67
CA TRP A 11 -24.33 10.35 34.78
C TRP A 11 -23.06 10.26 33.93
N PHE A 12 -22.32 9.16 34.05
CA PHE A 12 -21.05 8.96 33.35
C PHE A 12 -21.07 7.67 32.53
N PHE A 13 -20.62 7.77 31.28
CA PHE A 13 -20.42 6.65 30.38
C PHE A 13 -19.02 6.71 29.77
N ILE A 14 -18.29 5.60 29.84
CA ILE A 14 -16.96 5.44 29.25
C ILE A 14 -17.01 4.18 28.40
N ALA A 15 -16.52 4.23 27.17
CA ALA A 15 -16.42 3.06 26.30
C ALA A 15 -15.09 3.06 25.54
N GLY A 16 -14.54 1.88 25.30
CA GLY A 16 -13.32 1.69 24.51
C GLY A 16 -13.28 0.31 23.86
N GLN A 17 -12.89 0.25 22.59
CA GLN A 17 -12.77 -0.99 21.83
C GLN A 17 -11.31 -1.21 21.45
N HIS A 18 -10.80 -2.44 21.65
CA HIS A 18 -9.48 -2.78 21.13
C HIS A 18 -9.56 -2.91 19.59
N PRO A 19 -8.60 -2.38 18.81
CA PRO A 19 -8.66 -2.40 17.33
C PRO A 19 -8.82 -3.79 16.71
N ASN A 20 -8.34 -4.84 17.40
CA ASN A 20 -8.39 -6.23 16.95
C ASN A 20 -9.51 -7.06 17.61
N ALA A 21 -10.40 -6.45 18.40
CA ALA A 21 -11.53 -7.15 18.98
C ALA A 21 -12.57 -7.48 17.90
N SER A 22 -12.92 -8.76 17.74
CA SER A 22 -13.93 -9.19 16.78
C SER A 22 -15.30 -8.59 17.13
N SER A 23 -16.08 -8.32 16.08
CA SER A 23 -17.29 -7.47 16.06
C SER A 23 -18.39 -7.81 17.07
N ASN A 24 -18.32 -8.92 17.80
CA ASN A 24 -19.43 -9.39 18.60
C ASN A 24 -19.25 -9.27 20.11
N ASN A 25 -18.07 -8.94 20.67
CA ASN A 25 -18.00 -8.89 22.15
C ASN A 25 -16.81 -8.21 22.85
N SER A 26 -16.20 -7.12 22.35
CA SER A 26 -15.09 -6.53 23.14
C SER A 26 -14.89 -5.04 22.94
N PHE A 27 -15.92 -4.25 23.25
CA PHE A 27 -15.65 -2.94 23.81
C PHE A 27 -15.94 -2.96 25.31
N LEU A 28 -14.94 -2.55 26.08
CA LEU A 28 -15.05 -2.36 27.51
C LEU A 28 -15.84 -1.07 27.70
N HIS A 29 -16.95 -1.15 28.42
CA HIS A 29 -17.71 0.03 28.80
C HIS A 29 -17.97 0.04 30.30
N TYR A 30 -18.08 1.25 30.82
CA TYR A 30 -18.48 1.52 32.19
C TYR A 30 -19.62 2.54 32.13
N ALA A 31 -20.72 2.22 32.79
CA ALA A 31 -21.79 3.16 33.08
C ALA A 31 -21.85 3.34 34.60
N SER A 32 -22.03 4.58 35.07
CA SER A 32 -22.26 4.86 36.48
C SER A 32 -23.54 4.15 36.98
N PRO A 33 -23.63 3.75 38.26
CA PRO A 33 -24.81 3.06 38.81
C PRO A 33 -26.15 3.75 38.50
N ALA A 34 -26.21 5.08 38.66
CA ALA A 34 -27.41 5.86 38.32
C ALA A 34 -27.84 5.75 36.84
N MET A 35 -26.89 5.62 35.91
CA MET A 35 -27.23 5.41 34.49
C MET A 35 -27.76 4.00 34.20
N VAL A 36 -27.31 3.01 35.00
CA VAL A 36 -27.76 1.62 34.87
C VAL A 36 -29.16 1.45 35.46
N GLU A 37 -29.42 2.10 36.59
CA GLU A 37 -30.68 1.97 37.31
C GLU A 37 -31.77 2.92 36.78
N ASP A 38 -31.45 4.20 36.56
CA ASP A 38 -32.46 5.23 36.24
C ASP A 38 -32.62 5.45 34.72
N ALA A 39 -31.61 5.09 33.93
CA ALA A 39 -31.53 5.41 32.50
C ALA A 39 -31.08 4.21 31.65
N TRP A 40 -31.45 2.99 32.03
CA TRP A 40 -31.03 1.76 31.35
C TRP A 40 -31.27 1.79 29.83
N ALA A 41 -32.45 2.24 29.41
CA ALA A 41 -32.82 2.29 28.00
C ALA A 41 -31.90 3.23 27.21
N GLN A 42 -31.63 4.43 27.75
CA GLN A 42 -30.71 5.40 27.15
C GLN A 42 -29.27 4.88 27.13
N THR A 43 -28.84 4.22 28.20
CA THR A 43 -27.52 3.59 28.30
C THR A 43 -27.36 2.50 27.24
N SER A 44 -28.36 1.65 27.05
CA SER A 44 -28.37 0.62 26.00
C SER A 44 -28.30 1.23 24.59
N THR A 45 -29.02 2.32 24.34
CA THR A 45 -28.93 3.05 23.06
C THR A 45 -27.52 3.60 22.82
N LEU A 46 -26.88 4.18 23.84
CA LEU A 46 -25.51 4.70 23.73
C LEU A 46 -24.49 3.60 23.44
N ILE A 47 -24.60 2.47 24.14
CA ILE A 47 -23.75 1.27 23.93
C ILE A 47 -23.87 0.78 22.48
N ASN A 48 -25.08 0.59 22.00
CA ASN A 48 -25.32 0.08 20.64
C ASN A 48 -24.88 1.09 19.56
N GLY A 49 -25.15 2.38 19.76
CA GLY A 49 -24.75 3.44 18.83
C GLY A 49 -23.23 3.59 18.75
N PHE A 50 -22.54 3.55 19.88
CA PHE A 50 -21.08 3.57 19.92
C PHE A 50 -20.46 2.35 19.22
N GLY A 51 -20.96 1.14 19.51
CA GLY A 51 -20.50 -0.08 18.86
C GLY A 51 -20.65 -0.02 17.33
N GLY A 52 -21.81 0.45 16.84
CA GLY A 52 -22.05 0.62 15.42
C GLY A 52 -21.12 1.64 14.75
N ALA A 53 -20.88 2.78 15.40
CA ALA A 53 -19.98 3.82 14.88
C ALA A 53 -18.53 3.33 14.74
N VAL A 54 -18.01 2.61 15.75
CA VAL A 54 -16.65 2.06 15.70
C VAL A 54 -16.53 0.98 14.63
N GLN A 55 -17.53 0.10 14.49
CA GLN A 55 -17.54 -0.90 13.43
C GLN A 55 -17.58 -0.26 12.03
N GLY A 56 -18.38 0.78 11.85
CA GLY A 56 -18.42 1.55 10.60
C GLY A 56 -17.06 2.16 10.24
N LEU A 57 -16.38 2.75 11.22
CA LEU A 57 -15.04 3.33 11.03
C LEU A 57 -14.00 2.26 10.67
N LEU A 58 -14.02 1.11 11.36
CA LEU A 58 -13.11 0.00 11.07
C LEU A 58 -13.35 -0.58 9.68
N ALA A 59 -14.62 -0.72 9.27
CA ALA A 59 -14.98 -1.18 7.93
C ALA A 59 -14.51 -0.20 6.85
N PHE A 60 -14.74 1.09 7.05
CA PHE A 60 -14.29 2.13 6.13
C PHE A 60 -12.76 2.14 5.96
N ASN A 61 -12.02 2.04 7.07
CA ASN A 61 -10.56 1.97 7.02
C ASN A 61 -10.07 0.73 6.26
N LYS A 62 -10.66 -0.45 6.53
CA LYS A 62 -10.35 -1.67 5.77
C LYS A 62 -10.59 -1.51 4.27
N GLN A 63 -11.70 -0.88 3.88
CA GLN A 63 -12.00 -0.62 2.49
C GLN A 63 -10.94 0.31 1.85
N GLN A 64 -10.60 1.42 2.50
CA GLN A 64 -9.57 2.33 1.98
C GLN A 64 -8.20 1.66 1.84
N VAL A 65 -7.80 0.86 2.83
CA VAL A 65 -6.54 0.09 2.77
C VAL A 65 -6.56 -0.89 1.61
N GLN A 66 -7.70 -1.55 1.37
CA GLN A 66 -7.86 -2.47 0.24
C GLN A 66 -7.75 -1.74 -1.10
N GLU A 67 -8.46 -0.62 -1.27
CA GLU A 67 -8.39 0.22 -2.48
C GLU A 67 -6.95 0.70 -2.74
N GLN A 68 -6.26 1.17 -1.70
CA GLN A 68 -4.88 1.62 -1.81
C GLN A 68 -3.93 0.47 -2.16
N THR A 69 -4.16 -0.74 -1.64
CA THR A 69 -3.37 -1.93 -1.97
C THR A 69 -3.54 -2.33 -3.43
N VAL A 70 -4.77 -2.25 -3.98
CA VAL A 70 -5.04 -2.52 -5.39
C VAL A 70 -4.29 -1.53 -6.28
N LEU A 71 -4.43 -0.23 -6.00
CA LEU A 71 -3.72 0.82 -6.75
C LEU A 71 -2.20 0.64 -6.73
N MET A 72 -1.63 0.28 -5.57
CA MET A 72 -0.19 0.05 -5.46
C MET A 72 0.27 -1.17 -6.28
N ASN A 73 -0.53 -2.24 -6.32
CA ASN A 73 -0.25 -3.40 -7.15
C ASN A 73 -0.34 -3.08 -8.65
N GLU A 74 -1.31 -2.29 -9.07
CA GLU A 74 -1.44 -1.84 -10.47
C GLU A 74 -0.20 -1.03 -10.90
N GLN A 75 0.18 -0.03 -10.10
CA GLN A 75 1.39 0.77 -10.34
C GLN A 75 2.66 -0.08 -10.39
N TYR A 76 2.77 -1.06 -9.49
CA TYR A 76 3.90 -2.00 -9.49
C TYR A 76 3.95 -2.84 -10.78
N MET A 77 2.80 -3.35 -11.24
CA MET A 77 2.73 -4.15 -12.46
C MET A 77 3.06 -3.33 -13.71
N GLU A 78 2.59 -2.09 -13.79
CA GLU A 78 2.94 -1.16 -14.88
C GLU A 78 4.45 -0.87 -14.90
N ALA A 79 5.03 -0.49 -13.76
CA ALA A 79 6.46 -0.23 -13.65
C ALA A 79 7.31 -1.46 -14.00
N LYS A 80 6.85 -2.66 -13.60
CA LYS A 80 7.50 -3.92 -13.96
C LYS A 80 7.48 -4.15 -15.48
N GLN A 81 6.34 -3.96 -16.14
CA GLN A 81 6.23 -4.11 -17.60
C GLN A 81 7.12 -3.11 -18.35
N GLN A 82 7.16 -1.85 -17.91
CA GLN A 82 8.03 -0.84 -18.51
C GLN A 82 9.51 -1.21 -18.38
N LYS A 83 9.92 -1.70 -17.20
CA LYS A 83 11.29 -2.17 -16.97
C LYS A 83 11.62 -3.38 -17.86
N GLU A 84 10.72 -4.34 -17.98
CA GLU A 84 10.92 -5.51 -18.85
C GLU A 84 11.05 -5.08 -20.32
N ALA A 85 10.20 -4.15 -20.80
CA ALA A 85 10.30 -3.61 -22.16
C ALA A 85 11.63 -2.89 -22.40
N ALA A 86 12.08 -2.05 -21.46
CA ALA A 86 13.36 -1.36 -21.56
C ALA A 86 14.56 -2.33 -21.59
N VAL A 87 14.50 -3.42 -20.82
CA VAL A 87 15.53 -4.46 -20.83
C VAL A 87 15.57 -5.19 -22.18
N VAL A 88 14.40 -5.52 -22.75
CA VAL A 88 14.32 -6.15 -24.07
C VAL A 88 14.91 -5.24 -25.15
N GLU A 89 14.54 -3.95 -25.15
CA GLU A 89 15.07 -2.97 -26.10
C GLU A 89 16.59 -2.81 -25.97
N ALA A 90 17.10 -2.71 -24.74
CA ALA A 90 18.54 -2.64 -24.49
C ALA A 90 19.28 -3.89 -24.99
N LEU A 91 18.69 -5.07 -24.80
CA LEU A 91 19.26 -6.33 -25.28
C LEU A 91 19.29 -6.40 -26.81
N GLU A 92 18.24 -5.93 -27.49
CA GLU A 92 18.20 -5.86 -28.96
C GLU A 92 19.28 -4.92 -29.51
N LYS A 93 19.40 -3.71 -28.94
CA LYS A 93 20.47 -2.78 -29.32
C LYS A 93 21.86 -3.38 -29.10
N GLN A 94 22.07 -4.11 -28.00
CA GLN A 94 23.34 -4.79 -27.73
C GLN A 94 23.63 -5.90 -28.76
N LYS A 95 22.61 -6.68 -29.16
CA LYS A 95 22.76 -7.71 -30.19
C LYS A 95 23.12 -7.10 -31.54
N GLU A 96 22.46 -6.02 -31.96
CA GLU A 96 22.77 -5.31 -33.21
C GLU A 96 24.19 -4.75 -33.20
N HIS A 97 24.60 -4.12 -32.10
CA HIS A 97 25.95 -3.61 -31.94
C HIS A 97 26.99 -4.73 -32.05
N SER A 98 26.73 -5.87 -31.40
CA SER A 98 27.63 -7.03 -31.44
C SER A 98 27.72 -7.64 -32.83
N ALA A 99 26.61 -7.77 -33.54
CA ALA A 99 26.58 -8.25 -34.93
C ALA A 99 27.34 -7.31 -35.87
N ARG A 100 27.21 -5.99 -35.68
CA ARG A 100 27.96 -5.00 -36.44
C ARG A 100 29.47 -5.10 -36.20
N LEU A 101 29.90 -5.24 -34.94
CA LEU A 101 31.31 -5.44 -34.60
C LEU A 101 31.87 -6.72 -35.22
N LEU A 102 31.13 -7.84 -35.16
CA LEU A 102 31.54 -9.09 -35.79
C LEU A 102 31.70 -8.95 -37.30
N SER A 103 30.75 -8.28 -37.97
CA SER A 103 30.84 -8.01 -39.41
C SER A 103 32.06 -7.14 -39.76
N MET A 104 32.36 -6.12 -38.95
CA MET A 104 33.57 -5.29 -39.15
C MET A 104 34.87 -6.09 -38.97
N ILE A 105 34.92 -6.99 -37.98
CA ILE A 105 36.06 -7.90 -37.78
C ILE A 105 36.26 -8.81 -38.99
N GLU A 106 35.18 -9.37 -39.54
CA GLU A 106 35.24 -10.18 -40.76
C GLU A 106 35.75 -9.38 -41.97
N GLN A 107 35.26 -8.16 -42.18
CA GLN A 107 35.71 -7.30 -43.28
C GLN A 107 37.19 -6.88 -43.14
N LEU A 108 37.67 -6.64 -41.91
CA LEU A 108 39.09 -6.40 -41.62
C LEU A 108 39.94 -7.64 -41.91
N ARG A 109 39.49 -8.82 -41.48
CA ARG A 109 40.17 -10.11 -41.75
C ARG A 109 40.30 -10.37 -43.25
N ASP A 110 39.24 -10.10 -44.00
CA ASP A 110 39.17 -10.37 -45.44
C ASP A 110 39.82 -9.24 -46.28
N GLY A 111 40.39 -8.22 -45.62
CA GLY A 111 41.14 -7.12 -46.26
C GLY A 111 40.28 -6.11 -47.01
N THR A 112 38.96 -6.18 -46.87
CA THR A 112 37.99 -5.29 -47.55
C THR A 112 37.74 -3.99 -46.79
N LEU A 113 38.05 -3.95 -45.49
CA LEU A 113 38.09 -2.74 -44.67
C LEU A 113 39.53 -2.44 -44.22
N SER A 114 39.91 -1.17 -44.18
CA SER A 114 41.19 -0.72 -43.62
C SER A 114 40.96 0.08 -42.34
N ILE A 115 41.87 -0.03 -41.38
CA ILE A 115 41.77 0.59 -40.04
C ILE A 115 41.66 2.12 -40.14
N GLU A 116 42.25 2.73 -41.16
CA GLU A 116 42.21 4.18 -41.42
C GLU A 116 40.84 4.69 -41.90
N ASN A 117 39.97 3.80 -42.39
CA ASN A 117 38.64 4.15 -42.96
C ASN A 117 37.48 3.58 -42.12
N MET A 118 37.70 3.27 -40.84
CA MET A 118 36.67 2.70 -39.98
C MET A 118 35.54 3.73 -39.67
N PRO A 119 34.26 3.34 -39.75
CA PRO A 119 33.16 4.20 -39.31
C PRO A 119 33.22 4.44 -37.79
N PRO A 120 32.82 5.63 -37.30
CA PRO A 120 32.86 5.94 -35.89
C PRO A 120 31.99 4.97 -35.08
N THR A 121 32.55 4.42 -34.00
CA THR A 121 31.80 3.66 -33.01
C THR A 121 30.90 4.63 -32.24
N VAL A 122 29.59 4.43 -32.35
CA VAL A 122 28.60 5.21 -31.60
C VAL A 122 28.76 4.84 -30.12
N ASN A 123 29.37 5.73 -29.35
CA ASN A 123 29.35 5.68 -27.89
C ASN A 123 27.94 6.08 -27.45
N THR A 124 27.04 5.12 -27.26
CA THR A 124 25.82 5.34 -26.50
C THR A 124 26.19 5.39 -25.01
N PRO A 125 25.99 6.53 -24.31
CA PRO A 125 26.17 6.58 -22.87
C PRO A 125 25.17 5.63 -22.20
N LEU A 126 25.63 4.90 -21.19
CA LEU A 126 24.74 4.24 -20.22
C LEU A 126 24.20 5.35 -19.31
N GLU A 127 22.97 5.79 -19.56
CA GLU A 127 22.15 6.58 -18.61
C GLU A 127 21.45 5.67 -17.60
#